data_AF-A0A0G0KCT7-F1
#
_entry.id   AF-A0A0G0KCT7-F1
#
_cell.length_a   1.000
_cell.length_b   1.000
_cell.length_c   1.000
_cell.angle_alpha   90.00
_cell.angle_beta   90.00
_cell.angle_gamma   90.00
#
_symmetry.space_group_name_H-M   'P 1'
#
loop_
_entity.id
_entity.type
_entity.pdbx_description
1 polymer ?
#
loop_
_entity_poly.entity_id
_entity_poly.type
_entity_poly.pdbx_seq_one_letter_code
_entity_poly.pdbx_strand_id
1 'polypeptide(L)'
;MALDFALSYVDEEDYTVWTELTGHLNKLDSLLAYEDFYEDFRKYGRKIYGKIAQKMGWEKKTGEKHTDSLLRGMVLYQLGSFGNQETIQKAKNLFRQKIDPDLKSVVYNLVASNGEENEFNALIKMYKQEEHQQEKDRIGRSLGLFKQKNLLQKTLEFAISKHVRFQNTLGIISSVWGNPVGRYLAWEFVKINWQLLKERYAGGHYFTRVFEPAGEFTKISDAKDIEAFVKKNPIPEAKRTIAQALERIYSNADWLKRDKAKIKKFLQ
;
A
#
# COMPACT_ATOMS: atom_id res chain seq x y z
N MET A 1 -24.48 -0.57 11.25
CA MET A 1 -23.00 -0.48 11.42
C MET A 1 -22.46 0.34 10.26
N ALA A 2 -21.36 1.10 10.39
CA ALA A 2 -20.88 1.96 9.29
C ALA A 2 -20.58 1.20 7.97
N LEU A 3 -20.20 -0.09 8.03
CA LEU A 3 -20.05 -0.92 6.83
C LEU A 3 -21.38 -1.17 6.09
N ASP A 4 -22.52 -1.17 6.78
CA ASP A 4 -23.81 -1.33 6.11
C ASP A 4 -24.06 -0.16 5.15
N PHE A 5 -23.70 1.05 5.60
CA PHE A 5 -23.83 2.28 4.82
C PHE A 5 -22.94 2.30 3.58
N ALA A 6 -21.76 1.66 3.61
CA ALA A 6 -20.88 1.58 2.45
C ALA A 6 -21.50 0.81 1.26
N LEU A 7 -22.43 -0.12 1.50
CA LEU A 7 -23.17 -0.78 0.40
C LEU A 7 -24.20 0.13 -0.24
N SER A 8 -24.62 1.22 0.40
CA SER A 8 -25.53 2.21 -0.20
C SER A 8 -24.85 3.05 -1.29
N TYR A 9 -23.50 3.03 -1.36
CA TYR A 9 -22.71 3.77 -2.35
C TYR A 9 -22.33 2.94 -3.59
N VAL A 10 -22.85 1.72 -3.75
CA VAL A 10 -22.53 0.88 -4.94
C VAL A 10 -22.95 1.51 -6.27
N ASP A 11 -23.90 2.46 -6.20
CA ASP A 11 -24.43 3.21 -7.35
C ASP A 11 -23.83 4.62 -7.47
N GLU A 12 -22.91 4.99 -6.59
CA GLU A 12 -22.21 6.27 -6.62
C GLU A 12 -21.19 6.33 -7.77
N GLU A 13 -20.99 7.52 -8.32
CA GLU A 13 -20.10 7.78 -9.46
C GLU A 13 -19.17 8.96 -9.22
N ASP A 14 -19.37 9.73 -8.15
CA ASP A 14 -18.52 10.86 -7.82
C ASP A 14 -17.15 10.42 -7.29
N TYR A 15 -16.10 10.95 -7.91
CA TYR A 15 -14.72 10.63 -7.57
C TYR A 15 -14.36 10.99 -6.12
N THR A 16 -14.88 12.12 -5.60
CA THR A 16 -14.58 12.56 -4.23
C THR A 16 -15.23 11.62 -3.21
N VAL A 17 -16.47 11.19 -3.45
CA VAL A 17 -17.13 10.19 -2.57
C VAL A 17 -16.37 8.87 -2.55
N TRP A 18 -15.95 8.38 -3.73
CA TRP A 18 -15.15 7.16 -3.81
C TRP A 18 -13.77 7.30 -3.16
N THR A 19 -13.17 8.50 -3.17
CA THR A 19 -11.90 8.77 -2.49
C THR A 19 -12.04 8.57 -0.98
N GLU A 20 -13.08 9.14 -0.37
CA GLU A 20 -13.34 9.00 1.07
C GLU A 20 -13.65 7.54 1.45
N LEU A 21 -14.57 6.90 0.70
CA LEU A 21 -14.93 5.50 0.92
C LEU A 21 -13.70 4.58 0.81
N THR A 22 -12.86 4.81 -0.20
CA THR A 22 -11.62 4.06 -0.43
C THR A 22 -10.62 4.26 0.72
N GLY A 23 -10.46 5.49 1.21
CA GLY A 23 -9.60 5.79 2.36
C GLY A 23 -9.96 4.99 3.60
N HIS A 24 -11.25 4.93 3.93
CA HIS A 24 -11.74 4.14 5.07
C HIS A 24 -11.61 2.63 4.86
N LEU A 25 -11.94 2.12 3.66
CA LEU A 25 -11.80 0.69 3.35
C LEU A 25 -10.34 0.24 3.38
N ASN A 26 -9.40 1.06 2.91
CA ASN A 26 -7.96 0.76 2.99
C ASN A 26 -7.46 0.70 4.43
N LYS A 27 -7.98 1.57 5.31
CA LYS A 27 -7.62 1.51 6.74
C LYS A 27 -8.11 0.20 7.37
N LEU A 28 -9.33 -0.23 7.03
CA LEU A 28 -9.86 -1.52 7.47
C LEU A 28 -9.08 -2.69 6.90
N ASP A 29 -8.73 -2.66 5.62
CA ASP A 29 -7.90 -3.68 4.96
C ASP A 29 -6.60 -3.92 5.72
N SER A 30 -5.86 -2.85 6.02
CA SER A 30 -4.61 -2.92 6.79
C SER A 30 -4.79 -3.46 8.22
N LEU A 31 -5.88 -3.07 8.91
CA LEU A 31 -6.17 -3.50 10.27
C LEU A 31 -6.58 -4.97 10.34
N LEU A 32 -7.33 -5.45 9.35
CA LEU A 32 -7.92 -6.79 9.32
C LEU A 32 -7.02 -7.83 8.64
N ALA A 33 -5.91 -7.41 8.03
CA ALA A 33 -5.03 -8.27 7.23
C ALA A 33 -4.47 -9.52 7.94
N TYR A 34 -4.46 -9.55 9.28
CA TYR A 34 -3.99 -10.69 10.07
C TYR A 34 -5.12 -11.46 10.77
N GLU A 35 -6.37 -11.06 10.61
CA GLU A 35 -7.51 -11.73 11.22
C GLU A 35 -8.00 -12.89 10.34
N ASP A 36 -8.61 -13.91 10.96
CA ASP A 36 -9.04 -15.14 10.29
C ASP A 36 -10.19 -14.97 9.29
N PHE A 37 -10.90 -13.85 9.38
CA PHE A 37 -12.01 -13.46 8.49
C PHE A 37 -11.60 -12.45 7.40
N TYR A 38 -10.29 -12.25 7.18
CA TYR A 38 -9.80 -11.28 6.20
C TYR A 38 -10.34 -11.53 4.78
N GLU A 39 -10.47 -12.78 4.35
CA GLU A 39 -11.05 -13.09 3.04
C GLU A 39 -12.54 -12.74 2.92
N ASP A 40 -13.29 -12.76 4.02
CA ASP A 40 -14.68 -12.29 4.03
C ASP A 40 -14.75 -10.77 3.86
N PHE A 41 -13.81 -10.02 4.44
CA PHE A 41 -13.64 -8.59 4.17
C PHE A 41 -13.28 -8.34 2.69
N ARG A 42 -12.38 -9.13 2.10
CA ARG A 42 -12.04 -8.99 0.68
C ARG A 42 -13.23 -9.32 -0.23
N LYS A 43 -14.05 -10.33 0.09
CA LYS A 43 -15.32 -10.61 -0.62
C LYS A 43 -16.24 -9.40 -0.56
N TYR A 44 -16.39 -8.79 0.60
CA TYR A 44 -17.19 -7.59 0.80
C TYR A 44 -16.65 -6.41 -0.04
N GLY A 45 -15.33 -6.19 -0.06
CA GLY A 45 -14.70 -5.21 -0.95
C GLY A 45 -15.03 -5.44 -2.44
N ARG A 46 -14.95 -6.68 -2.92
CA ARG A 46 -15.33 -7.01 -4.32
C ARG A 46 -16.79 -6.66 -4.64
N LYS A 47 -17.71 -6.80 -3.69
CA LYS A 47 -19.12 -6.41 -3.86
C LYS A 47 -19.26 -4.89 -4.01
N ILE A 48 -18.53 -4.11 -3.21
CA ILE A 48 -18.56 -2.64 -3.27
C ILE A 48 -18.06 -2.13 -4.63
N TYR A 49 -16.87 -2.55 -5.05
CA TYR A 49 -16.22 -1.96 -6.23
C TYR A 49 -16.70 -2.56 -7.56
N GLY A 50 -17.39 -3.71 -7.55
CA GLY A 50 -17.72 -4.46 -8.75
C GLY A 50 -18.49 -3.65 -9.80
N LYS A 51 -19.58 -2.98 -9.40
CA LYS A 51 -20.45 -2.24 -10.31
C LYS A 51 -19.73 -1.04 -10.93
N ILE A 52 -19.08 -0.21 -10.11
CA ILE A 52 -18.39 0.98 -10.59
C ILE A 52 -17.18 0.64 -11.46
N ALA A 53 -16.42 -0.40 -11.14
CA ALA A 53 -15.29 -0.84 -11.94
C ALA A 53 -15.74 -1.37 -13.31
N GLN A 54 -16.85 -2.12 -13.36
CA GLN A 54 -17.45 -2.55 -14.63
C GLN A 54 -17.91 -1.35 -15.47
N LYS A 55 -18.53 -0.35 -14.84
CA LYS A 55 -18.99 0.87 -15.51
C LYS A 55 -17.82 1.68 -16.08
N MET A 56 -16.76 1.87 -15.28
CA MET A 56 -15.58 2.65 -15.69
C MET A 56 -14.78 1.96 -16.80
N GLY A 57 -14.64 0.63 -16.72
CA GLY A 57 -13.90 -0.17 -17.70
C GLY A 57 -12.41 0.19 -17.78
N TRP A 58 -11.70 -0.46 -18.71
CA TRP A 58 -10.25 -0.26 -18.91
C TRP A 58 -9.92 0.73 -20.02
N GLU A 59 -10.93 1.28 -20.68
CA GLU A 59 -10.76 2.14 -21.85
C GLU A 59 -11.35 3.53 -21.57
N LYS A 60 -10.61 4.54 -22.01
CA LYS A 60 -11.04 5.93 -22.01
C LYS A 60 -12.25 6.09 -22.95
N LYS A 61 -13.32 6.71 -22.44
CA LYS A 61 -14.53 7.01 -23.21
C LYS A 61 -14.47 8.43 -23.77
N THR A 62 -15.09 8.64 -24.93
CA THR A 62 -15.22 9.97 -25.53
C THR A 62 -16.03 10.88 -24.61
N GLY A 63 -15.50 12.07 -24.31
CA GLY A 63 -16.16 13.06 -23.46
C GLY A 63 -16.04 12.82 -21.96
N GLU A 64 -15.21 11.87 -21.51
CA GLU A 64 -14.97 11.65 -20.09
C GLU A 64 -14.23 12.81 -19.42
N LYS A 65 -14.59 13.11 -18.17
CA LYS A 65 -13.94 14.12 -17.34
C LYS A 65 -12.60 13.58 -16.85
N HIS A 66 -11.69 14.48 -16.46
CA HIS A 66 -10.44 14.08 -15.81
C HIS A 66 -10.67 13.22 -14.54
N THR A 67 -11.71 13.53 -13.77
CA THR A 67 -12.11 12.75 -12.58
C THR A 67 -12.51 11.32 -12.91
N ASP A 68 -13.00 11.05 -14.12
CA ASP A 68 -13.39 9.70 -14.54
C ASP A 68 -12.15 8.83 -14.76
N SER A 69 -11.06 9.39 -15.31
CA SER A 69 -9.75 8.72 -15.38
C SER A 69 -9.22 8.37 -13.99
N LEU A 70 -9.32 9.31 -13.04
CA LEU A 70 -8.87 9.09 -11.66
C LEU A 70 -9.70 8.02 -10.96
N LEU A 71 -11.02 8.09 -11.10
CA LEU A 71 -11.95 7.11 -10.54
C LEU A 71 -11.71 5.73 -11.12
N ARG A 72 -11.57 5.61 -12.45
CA ARG A 72 -11.23 4.36 -13.15
C ARG A 72 -10.01 3.71 -12.53
N GLY A 73 -8.92 4.46 -12.40
CA GLY A 73 -7.68 3.93 -11.86
C GLY A 73 -7.85 3.38 -10.44
N MET A 74 -8.54 4.16 -9.59
CA MET A 74 -8.82 3.80 -8.20
C MET A 74 -9.66 2.52 -8.10
N VAL A 75 -10.82 2.47 -8.76
CA VAL A 75 -11.77 1.35 -8.58
C VAL A 75 -11.26 0.05 -9.21
N LEU A 76 -10.52 0.12 -10.32
CA LEU A 76 -9.88 -1.06 -10.92
C LEU A 76 -8.79 -1.62 -10.02
N TYR A 77 -7.95 -0.75 -9.45
CA TYR A 77 -6.93 -1.19 -8.50
C TYR A 77 -7.58 -1.86 -7.29
N GLN A 78 -8.59 -1.24 -6.69
CA GLN A 78 -9.26 -1.76 -5.50
C GLN A 78 -9.98 -3.09 -5.77
N LEU A 79 -10.70 -3.22 -6.89
CA LEU A 79 -11.35 -4.47 -7.24
C LEU A 79 -10.32 -5.61 -7.42
N GLY A 80 -9.20 -5.31 -8.07
CA GLY A 80 -8.11 -6.27 -8.26
C GLY A 80 -7.34 -6.60 -6.98
N SER A 81 -7.07 -5.61 -6.10
CA SER A 81 -6.40 -5.82 -4.81
C SER A 81 -7.26 -6.69 -3.88
N PHE A 82 -8.58 -6.55 -3.94
CA PHE A 82 -9.53 -7.46 -3.29
C PHE A 82 -9.69 -8.81 -3.99
N GLY A 83 -8.93 -9.12 -5.04
CA GLY A 83 -8.80 -10.49 -5.56
C GLY A 83 -9.75 -10.86 -6.70
N ASN A 84 -10.35 -9.89 -7.38
CA ASN A 84 -11.12 -10.16 -8.60
C ASN A 84 -10.19 -10.68 -9.72
N GLN A 85 -10.39 -11.94 -10.12
CA GLN A 85 -9.48 -12.63 -11.04
C GLN A 85 -9.50 -12.04 -12.45
N GLU A 86 -10.65 -11.61 -12.95
CA GLU A 86 -10.77 -11.01 -14.29
C GLU A 86 -9.96 -9.70 -14.40
N THR A 87 -10.09 -8.84 -13.39
CA THR A 87 -9.34 -7.57 -13.26
C THR A 87 -7.84 -7.84 -13.19
N ILE A 88 -7.41 -8.81 -12.38
CA ILE A 88 -6.00 -9.21 -12.27
C ILE A 88 -5.47 -9.73 -13.62
N GLN A 89 -6.22 -10.60 -14.31
CA GLN A 89 -5.80 -11.15 -15.58
C GLN A 89 -5.71 -10.08 -16.67
N LYS A 90 -6.66 -9.13 -16.70
CA LYS A 90 -6.61 -7.99 -17.61
C LYS A 90 -5.37 -7.12 -17.37
N ALA A 91 -5.04 -6.83 -16.10
CA ALA A 91 -3.81 -6.10 -15.76
C ALA A 91 -2.55 -6.84 -16.24
N LYS A 92 -2.46 -8.16 -16.01
CA LYS A 92 -1.34 -8.99 -16.50
C LYS A 92 -1.21 -8.97 -18.02
N ASN A 93 -2.33 -8.98 -18.74
CA ASN A 93 -2.33 -8.90 -20.20
C ASN A 93 -1.85 -7.51 -20.68
N LEU A 94 -2.33 -6.43 -20.06
CA LEU A 94 -1.90 -5.06 -20.38
C LEU A 94 -0.42 -4.82 -20.09
N PHE A 95 0.13 -5.45 -19.05
CA PHE A 95 1.55 -5.33 -18.70
C PHE A 95 2.50 -5.80 -19.81
N ARG A 96 2.03 -6.69 -20.69
CA ARG A 96 2.79 -7.22 -21.84
C ARG A 96 2.65 -6.34 -23.09
N GLN A 97 1.87 -5.26 -23.00
CA GLN A 97 1.52 -4.39 -24.12
C GLN A 97 1.90 -2.93 -23.81
N LYS A 98 1.61 -2.02 -24.74
CA LYS A 98 1.71 -0.58 -24.47
C LYS A 98 0.59 -0.18 -23.52
N ILE A 99 0.95 0.23 -22.31
CA ILE A 99 0.00 0.64 -21.27
C ILE A 99 -0.33 2.12 -21.43
N ASP A 100 -1.61 2.46 -21.34
CA ASP A 100 -2.05 3.85 -21.22
C ASP A 100 -1.40 4.51 -19.99
N PRO A 101 -0.83 5.73 -20.10
CA PRO A 101 -0.20 6.43 -18.99
C PRO A 101 -1.04 6.52 -17.71
N ASP A 102 -2.36 6.66 -17.82
CA ASP A 102 -3.29 6.76 -16.68
C ASP A 102 -3.44 5.41 -15.95
N LEU A 103 -3.20 4.29 -16.65
CA LEU A 103 -3.39 2.93 -16.12
C LEU A 103 -2.10 2.29 -15.62
N LYS A 104 -0.93 2.87 -15.91
CA LYS A 104 0.37 2.30 -15.52
C LYS A 104 0.46 1.97 -14.05
N SER A 105 0.06 2.88 -13.15
CA SER A 105 0.07 2.63 -11.70
C SER A 105 -0.77 1.40 -11.33
N VAL A 106 -1.98 1.31 -11.88
CA VAL A 106 -2.90 0.19 -11.61
C VAL A 106 -2.31 -1.12 -12.11
N VAL A 107 -1.81 -1.13 -13.34
CA VAL A 107 -1.23 -2.32 -13.96
C VAL A 107 -0.01 -2.81 -13.18
N TYR A 108 0.95 -1.94 -12.87
CA TYR A 108 2.15 -2.33 -12.11
C TYR A 108 1.79 -2.84 -10.72
N ASN A 109 0.88 -2.17 -10.02
CA ASN A 109 0.49 -2.56 -8.67
C ASN A 109 -0.26 -3.90 -8.66
N LEU A 110 -1.19 -4.14 -9.60
CA LEU A 110 -1.93 -5.41 -9.68
C LEU A 110 -1.04 -6.57 -10.12
N VAL A 111 -0.11 -6.32 -11.04
CA VAL A 111 0.90 -7.30 -11.46
C VAL A 111 1.80 -7.66 -10.29
N ALA A 112 2.31 -6.68 -9.53
CA ALA A 112 3.17 -6.94 -8.39
C ALA A 112 2.45 -7.68 -7.25
N SER A 113 1.25 -7.23 -6.88
CA SER A 113 0.46 -7.84 -5.79
C SER A 113 -0.08 -9.24 -6.09
N ASN A 114 0.00 -9.70 -7.34
CA ASN A 114 -0.43 -11.02 -7.79
C ASN A 114 0.60 -11.72 -8.69
N GLY A 115 1.86 -11.28 -8.61
CA GLY A 115 2.96 -11.75 -9.41
C GLY A 115 3.97 -12.55 -8.58
N GLU A 116 4.93 -13.13 -9.27
CA GLU A 116 6.00 -13.91 -8.69
C GLU A 116 7.37 -13.41 -9.20
N GLU A 117 8.38 -14.27 -9.21
CA GLU A 117 9.74 -13.88 -9.54
C GLU A 117 9.89 -13.34 -10.98
N ASN A 118 9.12 -13.82 -11.93
CA ASN A 118 9.15 -13.34 -13.31
C ASN A 118 8.69 -11.88 -13.42
N GLU A 119 7.54 -11.54 -12.82
CA GLU A 119 7.02 -10.17 -12.79
C GLU A 119 7.94 -9.25 -11.99
N PHE A 120 8.51 -9.74 -10.88
CA PHE A 120 9.47 -9.00 -10.08
C PHE A 120 10.70 -8.60 -10.89
N ASN A 121 11.30 -9.58 -11.58
CA ASN A 121 12.47 -9.35 -12.41
C ASN A 121 12.16 -8.40 -13.58
N ALA A 122 10.96 -8.49 -14.17
CA ALA A 122 10.51 -7.57 -15.20
C ALA A 122 10.44 -6.12 -14.67
N LEU A 123 9.81 -5.90 -13.51
CA LEU A 123 9.71 -4.56 -12.90
C LEU A 123 11.09 -4.01 -12.50
N ILE A 124 11.99 -4.84 -11.95
CA ILE A 124 13.38 -4.44 -11.67
C ILE A 124 14.11 -4.02 -12.93
N LYS A 125 13.97 -4.78 -14.02
CA LYS A 125 14.58 -4.44 -15.32
C LYS A 125 14.04 -3.12 -15.84
N MET A 126 12.71 -2.93 -15.82
CA MET A 126 12.07 -1.69 -16.22
C MET A 126 12.58 -0.50 -15.39
N TYR A 127 12.63 -0.62 -14.06
CA TYR A 127 13.16 0.44 -13.19
C TYR A 127 14.59 0.85 -13.57
N LYS A 128 15.46 -0.13 -13.83
CA LYS A 128 16.88 0.11 -14.16
C LYS A 128 17.05 0.77 -15.53
N GLN A 129 16.16 0.48 -16.48
CA GLN A 129 16.18 1.02 -17.84
C GLN A 129 15.46 2.37 -17.97
N GLU A 130 14.56 2.69 -17.05
CA GLU A 130 13.84 3.96 -17.04
C GLU A 130 14.78 5.15 -16.77
N GLU A 131 14.45 6.32 -17.29
CA GLU A 131 15.18 7.58 -17.07
C GLU A 131 14.32 8.58 -16.28
N HIS A 132 13.01 8.56 -16.50
CA HIS A 132 12.04 9.45 -15.89
C HIS A 132 11.78 9.10 -14.43
N GLN A 133 12.02 10.07 -13.54
CA GLN A 133 12.01 9.83 -12.10
C GLN A 133 10.63 9.48 -11.54
N GLN A 134 9.56 10.06 -12.10
CA GLN A 134 8.20 9.73 -11.64
C GLN A 134 7.84 8.29 -12.01
N GLU A 135 8.32 7.79 -13.15
CA GLU A 135 8.06 6.41 -13.55
C GLU A 135 8.90 5.43 -12.71
N LYS A 136 10.15 5.81 -12.36
CA LYS A 136 10.93 5.07 -11.36
C LYS A 136 10.22 4.99 -10.02
N ASP A 137 9.70 6.10 -9.50
CA ASP A 137 8.98 6.09 -8.22
C ASP A 137 7.76 5.15 -8.29
N ARG A 138 6.99 5.20 -9.37
CA ARG A 138 5.84 4.31 -9.61
C ARG A 138 6.25 2.83 -9.64
N ILE A 139 7.25 2.46 -10.44
CA ILE A 139 7.74 1.07 -10.53
C ILE A 139 8.33 0.63 -9.18
N GLY A 140 9.15 1.47 -8.56
CA GLY A 140 9.84 1.19 -7.29
C GLY A 140 8.85 0.91 -6.16
N ARG A 141 7.79 1.71 -6.03
CA ARG A 141 6.73 1.47 -5.04
C ARG A 141 5.93 0.19 -5.33
N SER A 142 5.75 -0.16 -6.61
CA SER A 142 5.06 -1.40 -6.98
C SER A 142 5.80 -2.64 -6.46
N LEU A 143 7.14 -2.60 -6.39
CA LEU A 143 7.95 -3.72 -5.86
C LEU A 143 7.61 -4.07 -4.40
N GLY A 144 7.15 -3.11 -3.59
CA GLY A 144 6.73 -3.39 -2.22
C GLY A 144 5.39 -4.13 -2.09
N LEU A 145 4.68 -4.35 -3.20
CA LEU A 145 3.36 -5.00 -3.19
C LEU A 145 3.42 -6.51 -3.40
N PHE A 146 4.59 -7.08 -3.73
CA PHE A 146 4.76 -8.54 -3.81
C PHE A 146 4.42 -9.23 -2.49
N LYS A 147 3.91 -10.46 -2.54
CA LYS A 147 3.46 -11.19 -1.33
C LYS A 147 4.51 -12.15 -0.77
N GLN A 148 5.59 -12.38 -1.50
CA GLN A 148 6.63 -13.33 -1.14
C GLN A 148 7.72 -12.61 -0.31
N LYS A 149 8.01 -13.13 0.89
CA LYS A 149 8.98 -12.52 1.83
C LYS A 149 10.36 -12.30 1.21
N ASN A 150 10.84 -13.27 0.42
CA ASN A 150 12.12 -13.17 -0.27
C ASN A 150 12.15 -12.02 -1.30
N LEU A 151 11.06 -11.77 -2.03
CA LEU A 151 10.98 -10.67 -3.00
C LEU A 151 10.87 -9.31 -2.30
N LEU A 152 10.16 -9.24 -1.17
CA LEU A 152 10.13 -8.04 -0.33
C LEU A 152 11.49 -7.72 0.29
N GLN A 153 12.25 -8.75 0.70
CA GLN A 153 13.63 -8.56 1.15
C GLN A 153 14.53 -8.05 0.02
N LYS A 154 14.48 -8.66 -1.17
CA LYS A 154 15.18 -8.15 -2.37
C LYS A 154 14.79 -6.70 -2.69
N THR A 155 13.54 -6.32 -2.46
CA THR A 155 13.05 -4.93 -2.65
C THR A 155 13.70 -3.96 -1.67
N LEU A 156 13.80 -4.31 -0.40
CA LEU A 156 14.45 -3.48 0.62
C LEU A 156 15.95 -3.30 0.32
N GLU A 157 16.64 -4.38 -0.05
CA GLU A 157 18.05 -4.33 -0.47
C GLU A 157 18.23 -3.46 -1.72
N PHE A 158 17.33 -3.59 -2.70
CA PHE A 158 17.33 -2.76 -3.89
C PHE A 158 17.14 -1.28 -3.56
N ALA A 159 16.27 -0.94 -2.60
CA ALA A 159 15.93 0.43 -2.21
C ALA A 159 17.14 1.25 -1.74
N ILE A 160 18.16 0.62 -1.15
CA ILE A 160 19.38 1.28 -0.67
C ILE A 160 20.57 1.13 -1.61
N SER A 161 20.42 0.36 -2.69
CA SER A 161 21.46 0.11 -3.68
C SER A 161 21.81 1.34 -4.50
N LYS A 162 22.94 1.28 -5.22
CA LYS A 162 23.40 2.35 -6.15
C LYS A 162 22.41 2.66 -7.29
N HIS A 163 21.43 1.80 -7.54
CA HIS A 163 20.43 2.02 -8.60
C HIS A 163 19.30 2.96 -8.19
N VAL A 164 19.11 3.19 -6.88
CA VAL A 164 18.00 3.98 -6.34
C VAL A 164 18.54 5.30 -5.80
N ARG A 165 17.96 6.41 -6.27
CA ARG A 165 18.29 7.74 -5.76
C ARG A 165 17.80 7.87 -4.33
N PHE A 166 18.54 8.62 -3.50
CA PHE A 166 18.22 8.76 -2.08
C PHE A 166 16.79 9.30 -1.83
N GLN A 167 16.25 10.13 -2.73
CA GLN A 167 14.89 10.66 -2.61
C GLN A 167 13.80 9.58 -2.79
N ASN A 168 14.11 8.50 -3.53
CA ASN A 168 13.16 7.43 -3.84
C ASN A 168 13.24 6.26 -2.85
N THR A 169 14.39 6.08 -2.19
CA THR A 169 14.63 4.99 -1.22
C THR A 169 13.51 4.87 -0.19
N LEU A 170 13.12 5.98 0.45
CA LEU A 170 12.08 5.96 1.47
C LEU A 170 10.70 5.60 0.90
N GLY A 171 10.39 6.01 -0.34
CA GLY A 171 9.15 5.61 -1.00
C GLY A 171 9.04 4.09 -1.20
N ILE A 172 10.14 3.45 -1.61
CA ILE A 172 10.21 2.00 -1.78
C ILE A 172 10.12 1.29 -0.42
N ILE A 173 10.88 1.73 0.58
CA ILE A 173 10.81 1.15 1.93
C ILE A 173 9.39 1.28 2.50
N SER A 174 8.75 2.45 2.37
CA SER A 174 7.38 2.67 2.82
C SER A 174 6.35 1.80 2.10
N SER A 175 6.58 1.42 0.84
CA SER A 175 5.71 0.48 0.14
C SER A 175 5.77 -0.92 0.77
N VAL A 176 6.94 -1.36 1.22
CA VAL A 176 7.10 -2.65 1.94
C VAL A 176 6.50 -2.58 3.35
N TRP A 177 6.58 -1.42 4.02
CA TRP A 177 5.90 -1.20 5.30
C TRP A 177 4.38 -1.34 5.23
N GLY A 178 3.77 -0.77 4.18
CA GLY A 178 2.31 -0.84 3.96
C GLY A 178 1.82 -2.26 3.69
N ASN A 179 2.70 -3.14 3.20
CA ASN A 179 2.37 -4.53 2.91
C ASN A 179 2.30 -5.36 4.21
N PRO A 180 1.18 -6.04 4.51
CA PRO A 180 1.05 -6.87 5.71
C PRO A 180 2.12 -7.97 5.84
N VAL A 181 2.60 -8.53 4.73
CA VAL A 181 3.69 -9.53 4.73
C VAL A 181 5.06 -8.88 4.94
N GLY A 182 5.23 -7.64 4.45
CA GLY A 182 6.49 -6.89 4.46
C GLY A 182 6.73 -6.04 5.70
N ARG A 183 5.67 -5.68 6.44
CA ARG A 183 5.70 -4.71 7.53
C ARG A 183 6.82 -4.96 8.55
N TYR A 184 6.89 -6.18 9.07
CA TYR A 184 7.93 -6.58 10.02
C TYR A 184 9.33 -6.66 9.36
N LEU A 185 9.42 -7.08 8.08
CA LEU A 185 10.69 -7.08 7.35
C LEU A 185 11.24 -5.66 7.18
N ALA A 186 10.38 -4.70 6.85
CA ALA A 186 10.75 -3.30 6.71
C ALA A 186 11.23 -2.72 8.05
N TRP A 187 10.59 -3.07 9.16
CA TRP A 187 11.04 -2.62 10.48
C TRP A 187 12.42 -3.17 10.85
N GLU A 188 12.63 -4.47 10.71
CA GLU A 188 13.95 -5.08 10.97
C GLU A 188 15.02 -4.47 10.04
N PHE A 189 14.68 -4.25 8.77
CA PHE A 189 15.58 -3.61 7.82
C PHE A 189 15.96 -2.18 8.23
N VAL A 190 15.01 -1.38 8.73
CA VAL A 190 15.28 -0.04 9.29
C VAL A 190 16.24 -0.13 10.47
N LYS A 191 16.03 -1.09 11.40
CA LYS A 191 16.92 -1.29 12.55
C LYS A 191 18.34 -1.68 12.12
N ILE A 192 18.47 -2.63 11.19
CA ILE A 192 19.77 -3.11 10.69
C ILE A 192 20.53 -2.00 9.94
N ASN A 193 19.83 -1.23 9.11
CA ASN A 193 20.43 -0.19 8.26
C ASN A 193 20.33 1.21 8.90
N TRP A 194 20.13 1.27 10.22
CA TRP A 194 19.83 2.52 10.89
C TRP A 194 20.89 3.60 10.69
N GLN A 195 22.17 3.22 10.81
CA GLN A 195 23.28 4.14 10.64
C GLN A 195 23.28 4.77 9.23
N LEU A 196 23.07 3.96 8.20
CA LEU A 196 22.97 4.42 6.82
C LEU A 196 21.80 5.40 6.62
N LEU A 197 20.63 5.08 7.17
CA LEU A 197 19.45 5.94 7.08
C LEU A 197 19.68 7.26 7.81
N LYS A 198 20.31 7.21 8.99
CA LYS A 198 20.67 8.40 9.75
C LYS A 198 21.63 9.29 8.96
N GLU A 199 22.70 8.74 8.40
CA GLU A 199 23.67 9.49 7.58
C GLU A 199 23.05 10.15 6.36
N ARG A 200 22.08 9.48 5.72
CA ARG A 200 21.41 10.01 4.51
C ARG A 200 20.36 11.07 4.79
N TYR A 201 19.68 11.01 5.92
CA TYR A 201 18.45 11.78 6.15
C TYR A 201 18.45 12.66 7.40
N ALA A 202 19.39 12.50 8.34
CA ALA A 202 19.45 13.32 9.54
C ALA A 202 19.55 14.82 9.20
N GLY A 203 18.90 15.66 10.01
CA GLY A 203 18.82 17.10 9.78
C GLY A 203 17.85 17.53 8.67
N GLY A 204 17.20 16.60 7.96
CA GLY A 204 16.24 16.90 6.89
C GLY A 204 14.81 16.43 7.19
N HIS A 205 13.82 17.08 6.56
CA HIS A 205 12.39 16.72 6.67
C HIS A 205 12.07 15.29 6.19
N TYR A 206 12.93 14.68 5.37
CA TYR A 206 12.72 13.31 4.89
C TYR A 206 12.83 12.26 6.00
N PHE A 207 13.53 12.55 7.10
CA PHE A 207 13.78 11.54 8.12
C PHE A 207 12.52 11.11 8.87
N THR A 208 11.51 11.99 8.96
CA THR A 208 10.22 11.66 9.54
C THR A 208 9.54 10.50 8.83
N ARG A 209 9.71 10.41 7.50
CA ARG A 209 9.08 9.38 6.64
C ARG A 209 9.55 7.97 6.95
N VAL A 210 10.66 7.80 7.68
CA VAL A 210 11.12 6.48 8.16
C VAL A 210 10.13 5.89 9.17
N PHE A 211 9.50 6.73 9.99
CA PHE A 211 8.63 6.31 11.10
C PHE A 211 7.14 6.50 10.84
N GLU A 212 6.74 7.32 9.86
CA GLU A 212 5.33 7.47 9.47
C GLU A 212 4.61 6.12 9.26
N PRO A 213 5.21 5.11 8.58
CA PRO A 213 4.54 3.84 8.34
C PRO A 213 4.39 2.96 9.60
N ALA A 214 5.10 3.27 10.69
CA ALA A 214 5.01 2.47 11.92
C ALA A 214 3.60 2.48 12.53
N GLY A 215 2.81 3.52 12.26
CA GLY A 215 1.40 3.60 12.64
C GLY A 215 0.47 2.57 11.98
N GLU A 216 0.99 1.69 11.12
CA GLU A 216 0.28 0.53 10.58
C GLU A 216 0.36 -0.70 11.50
N PHE A 217 1.23 -0.73 12.51
CA PHE A 217 1.22 -1.83 13.48
C PHE A 217 -0.06 -1.84 14.31
N THR A 218 -0.41 -3.05 14.75
CA THR A 218 -1.68 -3.32 15.47
C THR A 218 -1.46 -3.94 16.85
N LYS A 219 -0.20 -4.16 17.26
CA LYS A 219 0.12 -4.77 18.55
C LYS A 219 0.86 -3.79 19.44
N ILE A 220 0.49 -3.78 20.72
CA ILE A 220 1.17 -3.00 21.77
C ILE A 220 2.67 -3.36 21.87
N SER A 221 3.03 -4.62 21.62
CA SER A 221 4.44 -5.04 21.59
C SER A 221 5.28 -4.29 20.56
N ASP A 222 4.69 -3.94 19.42
CA ASP A 222 5.39 -3.29 18.32
C ASP A 222 5.67 -1.82 18.68
N ALA A 223 4.70 -1.14 19.33
CA ALA A 223 4.91 0.19 19.89
C ALA A 223 6.06 0.21 20.91
N LYS A 224 6.11 -0.78 21.81
CA LYS A 224 7.18 -0.91 22.80
C LYS A 224 8.55 -1.15 22.17
N ASP A 225 8.64 -1.94 21.11
CA ASP A 225 9.90 -2.15 20.39
C ASP A 225 10.40 -0.85 19.73
N ILE A 226 9.49 -0.09 19.10
CA ILE A 226 9.82 1.22 18.52
C ILE A 226 10.26 2.20 19.61
N GLU A 227 9.53 2.31 20.72
CA GLU A 227 9.89 3.15 21.88
C GLU A 227 11.30 2.82 22.40
N ALA A 228 11.61 1.52 22.57
CA ALA A 228 12.92 1.09 23.01
C ALA A 228 14.02 1.44 22.00
N PHE A 229 13.74 1.29 20.70
CA PHE A 229 14.67 1.63 19.63
C PHE A 229 14.97 3.14 19.58
N VAL A 230 13.95 4.00 19.60
CA VAL A 230 14.12 5.46 19.52
C VAL A 230 14.69 6.05 20.82
N LYS A 231 14.50 5.39 21.97
CA LYS A 231 15.18 5.77 23.22
C LYS A 231 16.69 5.57 23.12
N LYS A 232 17.13 4.47 22.49
CA LYS A 232 18.56 4.20 22.22
C LYS A 232 19.10 5.02 21.05
N ASN A 233 18.23 5.44 20.15
CA ASN A 233 18.56 6.19 18.94
C ASN A 233 17.71 7.46 18.82
N PRO A 234 17.98 8.51 19.62
CA PRO A 234 17.15 9.72 19.61
C PRO A 234 17.14 10.41 18.25
N ILE A 235 15.94 10.80 17.81
CA ILE A 235 15.71 11.56 16.56
C ILE A 235 14.84 12.78 16.88
N PRO A 236 15.44 13.89 17.34
CA PRO A 236 14.69 15.09 17.73
C PRO A 236 13.75 15.59 16.62
N GLU A 237 14.17 15.50 15.37
CA GLU A 237 13.44 15.99 14.19
C GLU A 237 12.16 15.19 13.90
N ALA A 238 12.13 13.91 14.30
CA ALA A 238 10.99 13.02 14.08
C ALA A 238 10.14 12.81 15.34
N LYS A 239 10.42 13.53 16.45
CA LYS A 239 9.75 13.33 17.75
C LYS A 239 8.22 13.33 17.64
N ARG A 240 7.65 14.30 16.91
CA ARG A 240 6.20 14.39 16.70
C ARG A 240 5.66 13.21 15.90
N THR A 241 6.30 12.89 14.78
CA THR A 241 5.90 11.77 13.91
C THR A 241 5.96 10.44 14.65
N ILE A 242 7.01 10.21 15.44
CA ILE A 242 7.15 9.02 16.28
C ILE A 242 6.02 8.95 17.31
N ALA A 243 5.73 10.05 18.03
CA ALA A 243 4.64 10.08 18.99
C ALA A 243 3.28 9.76 18.34
N GLN A 244 2.99 10.35 17.19
CA GLN A 244 1.76 10.09 16.43
C GLN A 244 1.67 8.63 15.94
N ALA A 245 2.80 8.07 15.48
CA ALA A 245 2.85 6.67 15.06
C ALA A 245 2.56 5.74 16.25
N LEU A 246 3.19 5.96 17.41
CA LEU A 246 2.96 5.18 18.62
C LEU A 246 1.50 5.26 19.09
N GLU A 247 0.94 6.47 19.18
CA GLU A 247 -0.47 6.69 19.53
C GLU A 247 -1.42 5.92 18.60
N ARG A 248 -1.12 5.91 17.30
CA ARG A 248 -1.88 5.17 16.30
C ARG A 248 -1.78 3.66 16.49
N ILE A 249 -0.62 3.13 16.88
CA ILE A 249 -0.47 1.69 17.18
C ILE A 249 -1.34 1.29 18.38
N TYR A 250 -1.30 2.08 19.47
CA TYR A 250 -2.15 1.85 20.63
C TYR A 250 -3.64 1.90 20.25
N SER A 251 -4.03 2.93 19.48
CA SER A 251 -5.41 3.10 18.99
C SER A 251 -5.86 1.93 18.09
N ASN A 252 -5.00 1.45 17.20
CA ASN A 252 -5.29 0.30 16.34
C ASN A 252 -5.51 -0.98 17.18
N ALA A 253 -4.68 -1.20 18.20
CA ALA A 253 -4.79 -2.36 19.09
C ALA A 253 -6.11 -2.36 19.88
N ASP A 254 -6.48 -1.20 20.45
CA ASP A 254 -7.73 -1.04 21.19
C ASP A 254 -8.97 -1.16 20.29
N TRP A 255 -8.90 -0.59 19.08
CA TRP A 255 -9.96 -0.69 18.08
C TRP A 255 -10.20 -2.16 17.70
N LEU A 256 -9.15 -2.92 17.40
CA LEU A 256 -9.27 -4.35 17.08
C LEU A 256 -9.89 -5.13 18.23
N LYS A 257 -9.41 -4.90 19.47
CA LYS A 257 -9.95 -5.56 20.66
C LYS A 257 -11.46 -5.29 20.82
N ARG A 258 -11.92 -4.07 20.53
CA ARG A 258 -13.32 -3.65 20.70
C ARG A 258 -14.24 -4.13 19.57
N ASP A 259 -13.80 -3.98 18.32
CA ASP A 259 -14.72 -4.00 17.17
C ASP A 259 -14.62 -5.27 16.32
N LYS A 260 -13.50 -6.02 16.38
CA LYS A 260 -13.26 -7.14 15.46
C LYS A 260 -14.34 -8.22 15.46
N ALA A 261 -14.89 -8.54 16.64
CA ALA A 261 -15.93 -9.56 16.76
C ALA A 261 -17.26 -9.13 16.09
N LYS A 262 -17.61 -7.84 16.18
CA LYS A 262 -18.81 -7.29 15.52
C LYS A 262 -18.63 -7.26 14.01
N ILE A 263 -17.44 -6.89 13.55
CA ILE A 263 -17.10 -6.85 12.12
C ILE A 263 -17.13 -8.26 11.54
N LYS A 264 -16.50 -9.24 12.21
CA LYS A 264 -16.53 -10.65 11.80
C LYS A 264 -17.97 -11.14 11.62
N LYS A 265 -18.83 -10.90 12.62
CA LYS A 265 -20.25 -11.30 12.58
C LYS A 265 -21.03 -10.66 11.42
N PHE A 266 -20.66 -9.46 10.98
CA PHE A 266 -21.33 -8.81 9.86
C PHE A 266 -20.86 -9.31 8.49
N LEU A 267 -19.58 -9.66 8.38
CA LEU A 267 -18.98 -10.10 7.11
C LEU A 267 -19.33 -11.56 6.77
N GLN A 268 -19.75 -12.34 7.78
CA GLN A 268 -20.14 -13.75 7.69
C GLN A 268 -21.66 -13.89 7.62
#